data_AF-A0A9W6YZ08-F1
#
_entry.id   AF-A0A9W6YZ08-F1
#
_cell.length_a   1.000
_cell.length_b   1.000
_cell.length_c   1.000
_cell.angle_alpha   90.00
_cell.angle_beta   90.00
_cell.angle_gamma   90.00
#
_symmetry.space_group_name_H-M   'P 1'
#
loop_
_entity.id
_entity.type
_entity.pdbx_description
1 polymer ?
#
loop_
_entity_poly.entity_id
_entity_poly.type
_entity_poly.pdbx_seq_one_letter_code
_entity_poly.pdbx_strand_id
1 'polypeptide(L)'
;MFYSDEIGLQTTDHTKWRLRTTKLGAQRWEYQDNSQSSDQQNLTTKYLLNREIIPNETLPPPKTVFDATKYGATFFSRIQDKNSGTWPVQYKGPMFMTIGYVASCYYTKTVIPEPIKIELIRYLVNTAHPVDGGWGLHEVDKTTCFGTTINYVVLRLLGVPSDNPVCVKARKTLLKLGGAIGNPHWGKVWLSLLNLYKWEGVNPAPSELFTLPYSVPIHPMRWWVHTRAIYIALGL
;
A
#
# COMPACT_ATOMS: atom_id res chain seq x y z
N MET A 1 -13.26 -8.00 -14.64
CA MET A 1 -12.28 -7.56 -13.63
C MET A 1 -11.32 -8.73 -13.42
N PHE A 2 -10.14 -8.54 -12.85
CA PHE A 2 -9.38 -9.67 -12.32
C PHE A 2 -9.41 -9.55 -10.81
N TYR A 3 -10.56 -9.81 -10.20
CA TYR A 3 -10.57 -9.91 -8.75
C TYR A 3 -9.77 -11.16 -8.36
N SER A 4 -8.98 -11.05 -7.30
CA SER A 4 -8.09 -12.11 -6.83
C SER A 4 -8.82 -13.44 -6.64
N ASP A 5 -10.09 -13.38 -6.21
CA ASP A 5 -10.92 -14.55 -5.97
C ASP A 5 -11.44 -15.17 -7.28
N GLU A 6 -11.73 -14.36 -8.30
CA GLU A 6 -12.20 -14.83 -9.61
C GLU A 6 -11.09 -15.57 -10.37
N ILE A 7 -9.83 -15.17 -10.18
CA ILE A 7 -8.68 -15.78 -10.84
C ILE A 7 -7.98 -16.83 -9.97
N GLY A 8 -8.58 -17.23 -8.85
CA GLY A 8 -8.10 -18.30 -7.98
C GLY A 8 -6.75 -18.03 -7.30
N LEU A 9 -6.42 -16.76 -7.02
CA LEU A 9 -5.24 -16.45 -6.21
C LEU A 9 -5.42 -16.99 -4.80
N GLN A 10 -4.34 -17.54 -4.25
CA GLN A 10 -4.27 -17.94 -2.85
C GLN A 10 -4.74 -16.79 -1.94
N THR A 11 -5.49 -17.12 -0.90
CA THR A 11 -5.89 -16.21 0.17
C THR A 11 -5.38 -16.73 1.50
N THR A 12 -5.14 -15.82 2.44
CA THR A 12 -4.88 -16.22 3.83
C THR A 12 -6.20 -16.48 4.56
N ASP A 13 -6.14 -17.19 5.68
CA ASP A 13 -7.28 -17.30 6.59
C ASP A 13 -7.41 -15.99 7.37
N HIS A 14 -8.40 -15.17 6.98
CA HIS A 14 -8.63 -13.86 7.60
C HIS A 14 -8.95 -13.93 9.09
N THR A 15 -9.30 -15.10 9.64
CA THR A 15 -9.53 -15.30 11.08
C THR A 15 -8.24 -15.32 11.91
N LYS A 16 -7.09 -15.52 11.27
CA LYS A 16 -5.78 -15.64 11.91
C LYS A 16 -5.02 -14.33 12.03
N TRP A 17 -5.47 -13.27 11.34
CA TRP A 17 -4.86 -11.95 11.46
C TRP A 17 -5.21 -11.26 12.78
N ARG A 18 -4.27 -10.53 13.35
CA ARG A 18 -4.46 -9.66 14.52
C ARG A 18 -3.89 -8.29 14.21
N LEU A 19 -4.64 -7.24 14.54
CA LEU A 19 -4.07 -5.91 14.64
C LEU A 19 -3.52 -5.72 16.06
N ARG A 20 -2.22 -5.49 16.15
CA ARG A 20 -1.51 -5.13 17.39
C ARG A 20 -1.33 -3.64 17.46
N THR A 21 -1.56 -3.11 18.65
CA THR A 21 -1.44 -1.68 18.97
C THR A 21 -0.57 -1.51 20.22
N THR A 22 0.38 -0.58 20.16
CA THR A 22 1.11 -0.15 21.37
C THR A 22 0.29 0.89 22.13
N LYS A 23 0.62 1.14 23.40
CA LYS A 23 -0.02 2.21 24.19
C LYS A 23 0.05 3.60 23.52
N LEU A 24 1.06 3.83 22.67
CA LEU A 24 1.25 5.09 21.94
C LEU A 24 0.60 5.08 20.54
N GLY A 25 -0.12 4.01 20.17
CA GLY A 25 -0.86 3.93 18.91
C GLY A 25 -0.10 3.37 17.71
N ALA A 26 1.11 2.82 17.90
CA ALA A 26 1.81 2.14 16.79
C ALA A 26 1.08 0.85 16.43
N GLN A 27 0.84 0.64 15.12
CA GLN A 27 0.01 -0.44 14.58
C GLN A 27 0.85 -1.46 13.81
N ARG A 28 0.59 -2.75 14.01
CA ARG A 28 1.21 -3.84 13.25
C ARG A 28 0.22 -4.98 13.04
N TRP A 29 0.18 -5.50 11.81
CA TRP A 29 -0.53 -6.74 11.51
C TRP A 29 0.34 -7.96 11.82
N GLU A 30 -0.27 -8.96 12.44
CA GLU A 30 0.35 -10.23 12.80
C GLU A 30 -0.54 -11.38 12.32
N TYR A 31 0.04 -12.40 11.72
CA TYR A 31 -0.67 -13.61 11.31
C TYR A 31 -0.32 -14.74 12.28
N GLN A 32 -1.34 -15.36 12.89
CA GLN A 32 -1.16 -16.43 13.87
C GLN A 32 -1.20 -17.80 13.20
N ASP A 33 -0.07 -18.50 13.11
CA ASP A 33 -0.02 -19.83 12.50
C ASP A 33 -0.70 -20.90 13.37
N ASN A 34 -0.67 -20.74 14.70
CA ASN A 34 -1.19 -21.72 15.66
C ASN A 34 -2.69 -21.52 15.97
N SER A 35 -3.48 -22.57 15.72
CA SER A 35 -4.94 -22.62 15.95
C SER A 35 -5.37 -22.71 17.42
N GLN A 36 -4.43 -22.86 18.37
CA GLN A 36 -4.71 -23.03 19.81
C GLN A 36 -4.55 -21.74 20.64
N SER A 37 -4.38 -20.58 19.99
CA SER A 37 -4.23 -19.31 20.68
C SER A 37 -5.55 -18.86 21.33
N SER A 38 -5.54 -18.56 22.63
CA SER A 38 -6.67 -17.95 23.36
C SER A 38 -6.94 -16.49 22.94
N ASP A 39 -6.05 -15.91 22.13
CA ASP A 39 -6.14 -14.53 21.66
C ASP A 39 -7.12 -14.40 20.50
N GLN A 40 -8.36 -14.05 20.81
CA GLN A 40 -9.43 -13.87 19.84
C GLN A 40 -9.31 -12.54 19.07
N GLN A 41 -9.81 -12.51 17.82
CA GLN A 41 -9.91 -11.25 17.07
C GLN A 41 -10.84 -10.25 17.77
N ASN A 42 -10.32 -9.07 18.07
CA ASN A 42 -11.12 -7.95 18.57
C ASN A 42 -11.99 -7.34 17.46
N LEU A 43 -12.98 -6.52 17.85
CA LEU A 43 -13.93 -5.90 16.92
C LEU A 43 -13.24 -5.00 15.89
N THR A 44 -12.22 -4.23 16.30
CA THR A 44 -11.43 -3.38 15.40
C THR A 44 -10.74 -4.19 14.30
N THR A 45 -10.17 -5.34 14.63
CA THR A 45 -9.53 -6.25 13.66
C THR A 45 -10.57 -6.80 12.68
N LYS A 46 -11.73 -7.27 13.17
CA LYS A 46 -12.82 -7.77 12.32
C LYS A 46 -13.33 -6.69 11.37
N TYR A 47 -13.55 -5.48 11.88
CA TYR A 47 -13.96 -4.31 11.09
C TYR A 47 -13.00 -4.04 9.94
N LEU A 48 -11.70 -3.94 10.23
CA LEU A 48 -10.68 -3.61 9.23
C LEU A 48 -10.45 -4.70 8.18
N LEU A 49 -10.82 -5.95 8.49
CA LEU A 49 -10.79 -7.07 7.55
C LEU A 49 -12.11 -7.22 6.77
N ASN A 50 -13.05 -6.28 6.90
CA ASN A 50 -14.41 -6.37 6.35
C ASN A 50 -15.12 -7.69 6.71
N ARG A 51 -14.79 -8.27 7.86
CA ARG A 51 -15.48 -9.46 8.38
C ARG A 51 -16.73 -9.03 9.12
N GLU A 52 -17.70 -9.92 9.19
CA GLU A 52 -18.91 -9.68 9.97
C GLU A 52 -18.56 -9.25 11.40
N ILE A 53 -18.76 -7.97 11.65
CA ILE A 53 -18.90 -7.43 12.99
C ILE A 53 -20.33 -7.76 13.36
N ILE A 54 -20.63 -9.02 13.69
CA ILE A 54 -21.96 -9.37 14.20
C ILE A 54 -22.16 -8.47 15.42
N PRO A 55 -23.02 -7.45 15.35
CA PRO A 55 -23.36 -6.73 16.55
C PRO A 55 -24.22 -7.72 17.32
N ASN A 56 -23.93 -7.94 18.60
CA ASN A 56 -24.85 -8.70 19.45
C ASN A 56 -26.27 -8.08 19.48
N GLU A 57 -26.46 -6.87 18.93
CA GLU A 57 -27.74 -6.17 18.81
C GLU A 57 -27.80 -5.38 17.48
N THR A 58 -28.65 -5.81 16.55
CA THR A 58 -29.02 -5.03 15.36
C THR A 58 -29.85 -3.83 15.82
N LEU A 59 -29.31 -2.62 15.70
CA LEU A 59 -30.06 -1.40 16.03
C LEU A 59 -31.14 -1.17 14.96
N PRO A 60 -32.37 -0.74 15.34
CA PRO A 60 -33.40 -0.41 14.37
C PRO A 60 -32.94 0.79 13.50
N PRO A 61 -33.52 1.01 12.31
CA PRO A 61 -33.24 2.20 11.52
C PRO A 61 -33.45 3.49 12.33
N PRO A 62 -32.52 4.46 12.30
CA PRO A 62 -32.65 5.69 13.07
C PRO A 62 -33.84 6.50 12.57
N LYS A 63 -34.69 6.98 13.49
CA LYS A 63 -35.87 7.80 13.17
C LYS A 63 -35.59 9.29 13.29
N THR A 64 -34.54 9.66 14.02
CA THR A 64 -34.14 11.04 14.29
C THR A 64 -32.65 11.25 14.05
N VAL A 65 -32.22 12.52 13.90
CA VAL A 65 -30.80 12.90 13.84
C VAL A 65 -30.05 12.47 15.11
N PHE A 66 -30.73 12.53 16.26
CA PHE A 66 -30.18 12.09 17.54
C PHE A 66 -29.91 10.58 17.54
N ASP A 67 -30.86 9.76 17.04
CA ASP A 67 -30.68 8.31 16.92
C ASP A 67 -29.48 7.99 16.03
N ALA A 68 -29.40 8.62 14.86
CA ALA A 68 -28.29 8.41 13.93
C ALA A 68 -26.93 8.77 14.57
N THR A 69 -26.88 9.89 15.29
CA THR A 69 -25.66 10.32 16.01
C THR A 69 -25.30 9.34 17.13
N LYS A 70 -26.27 8.91 17.93
CA LYS A 70 -26.09 7.93 19.01
C LYS A 70 -25.61 6.59 18.47
N TYR A 71 -26.16 6.14 17.34
CA TYR A 71 -25.78 4.87 16.71
C TYR A 71 -24.36 4.95 16.15
N GLY A 72 -24.01 6.05 15.48
CA GLY A 72 -22.64 6.33 15.02
C GLY A 72 -21.64 6.34 16.18
N ALA A 73 -21.92 7.10 17.24
CA ALA A 73 -21.05 7.15 18.43
C ALA A 73 -20.90 5.78 19.11
N THR A 74 -22.00 5.01 19.19
CA THR A 74 -21.99 3.63 19.71
C THR A 74 -21.12 2.71 18.84
N PHE A 75 -21.18 2.85 17.52
CA PHE A 75 -20.34 2.09 16.62
C PHE A 75 -18.86 2.46 16.78
N PHE A 76 -18.52 3.75 16.75
CA PHE A 76 -17.14 4.21 16.90
C PHE A 76 -16.53 3.80 18.24
N SER A 77 -17.27 3.86 19.36
CA SER A 77 -16.77 3.42 20.66
C SER A 77 -16.46 1.92 20.70
N ARG A 78 -17.18 1.09 19.93
CA ARG A 78 -16.94 -0.37 19.84
C ARG A 78 -15.68 -0.72 19.05
N ILE A 79 -15.30 0.09 18.06
CA ILE A 79 -14.10 -0.13 17.23
C ILE A 79 -12.88 0.65 17.70
N GLN A 80 -13.00 1.46 18.75
CA GLN A 80 -11.86 2.11 19.39
C GLN A 80 -10.91 1.05 19.95
N ASP A 81 -9.62 1.19 19.67
CA ASP A 81 -8.61 0.29 20.19
C ASP A 81 -8.48 0.47 21.71
N LYS A 82 -8.69 -0.62 22.45
CA LYS A 82 -8.72 -0.60 23.93
C LYS A 82 -7.35 -0.35 24.57
N ASN A 83 -6.25 -0.62 23.86
CA ASN A 83 -4.90 -0.51 24.41
C ASN A 83 -4.33 0.91 24.28
N SER A 84 -4.62 1.57 23.16
CA SER A 84 -4.08 2.88 22.77
C SER A 84 -5.11 4.00 22.84
N GLY A 85 -6.40 3.69 22.85
CA GLY A 85 -7.47 4.68 22.73
C GLY A 85 -7.61 5.28 21.32
N THR A 86 -6.86 4.78 20.33
CA THR A 86 -6.91 5.28 18.95
C THR A 86 -8.01 4.61 18.13
N TRP A 87 -8.27 5.13 16.92
CA TRP A 87 -9.09 4.47 15.90
C TRP A 87 -8.21 4.02 14.73
N PRO A 88 -7.74 2.77 14.74
CA PRO A 88 -7.03 2.21 13.61
C PRO A 88 -7.86 2.25 12.33
N VAL A 89 -7.22 2.59 11.20
CA VAL A 89 -7.87 2.76 9.91
C VAL A 89 -6.96 2.29 8.78
N GLN A 90 -7.53 1.87 7.66
CA GLN A 90 -6.78 1.67 6.43
C GLN A 90 -6.42 3.02 5.80
N TYR A 91 -5.23 3.55 6.10
CA TYR A 91 -4.71 4.78 5.48
C TYR A 91 -4.01 4.48 4.14
N LYS A 92 -4.76 3.89 3.21
CA LYS A 92 -4.31 3.51 1.87
C LYS A 92 -4.58 4.63 0.85
N GLY A 93 -4.15 4.42 -0.38
CA GLY A 93 -4.48 5.32 -1.50
C GLY A 93 -3.36 5.40 -2.52
N PRO A 94 -2.17 5.92 -2.17
CA PRO A 94 -1.06 6.04 -3.11
C PRO A 94 -0.55 4.69 -3.62
N MET A 95 -0.52 4.51 -4.94
CA MET A 95 -0.15 3.23 -5.59
C MET A 95 1.34 3.16 -5.96
N PHE A 96 2.18 3.95 -5.29
CA PHE A 96 3.63 3.98 -5.48
C PHE A 96 4.41 3.81 -4.16
N MET A 97 3.75 3.46 -3.06
CA MET A 97 4.40 3.26 -1.76
C MET A 97 4.93 1.84 -1.60
N THR A 98 4.20 0.84 -2.11
CA THR A 98 4.53 -0.59 -1.94
C THR A 98 5.90 -0.96 -2.49
N ILE A 99 6.34 -0.31 -3.57
CA ILE A 99 7.67 -0.54 -4.15
C ILE A 99 8.80 -0.24 -3.17
N GLY A 100 8.66 0.79 -2.33
CA GLY A 100 9.68 1.12 -1.33
C GLY A 100 9.93 -0.03 -0.36
N TYR A 101 8.86 -0.63 0.16
CA TYR A 101 8.95 -1.79 1.04
C TYR A 101 9.51 -3.01 0.31
N VAL A 102 8.94 -3.38 -0.84
CA VAL A 102 9.29 -4.61 -1.56
C VAL A 102 10.71 -4.55 -2.14
N ALA A 103 11.11 -3.42 -2.72
CA ALA A 103 12.46 -3.22 -3.22
C ALA A 103 13.49 -3.24 -2.07
N SER A 104 13.19 -2.61 -0.94
CA SER A 104 14.07 -2.67 0.25
C SER A 104 14.30 -4.11 0.68
N CYS A 105 13.23 -4.90 0.86
CA CYS A 105 13.33 -6.33 1.19
C CYS A 105 14.14 -7.12 0.14
N TYR A 106 13.98 -6.81 -1.15
CA TYR A 106 14.73 -7.45 -2.23
C TYR A 106 16.24 -7.20 -2.14
N TYR A 107 16.67 -5.97 -1.82
CA TYR A 107 18.10 -5.64 -1.65
C TYR A 107 18.67 -6.21 -0.36
N THR A 108 17.97 -6.02 0.76
CA THR A 108 18.44 -6.46 2.08
C THR A 108 18.29 -7.96 2.30
N LYS A 109 17.71 -8.68 1.34
CA LYS A 109 17.34 -10.11 1.46
C LYS A 109 16.44 -10.39 2.65
N THR A 110 15.71 -9.39 3.12
CA THR A 110 14.71 -9.55 4.17
C THR A 110 13.52 -10.31 3.61
N VAL A 111 13.22 -11.46 4.19
CA VAL A 111 12.07 -12.28 3.80
C VAL A 111 10.78 -11.55 4.18
N ILE A 112 9.92 -11.33 3.19
CA ILE A 112 8.55 -10.90 3.43
C ILE A 112 7.78 -12.13 3.91
N PRO A 113 7.16 -12.12 5.11
CA PRO A 113 6.39 -13.24 5.61
C PRO A 113 5.31 -13.67 4.61
N GLU A 114 5.14 -14.98 4.39
CA GLU A 114 4.27 -15.51 3.34
C GLU A 114 2.83 -14.98 3.41
N PRO A 115 2.17 -14.88 4.59
CA PRO A 115 0.83 -14.29 4.68
C PRO A 115 0.77 -12.84 4.20
N ILE A 116 1.81 -12.05 4.49
CA ILE A 116 1.92 -10.65 4.03
C ILE A 116 2.13 -10.63 2.51
N LYS A 117 2.98 -11.51 1.97
CA LYS A 117 3.22 -11.61 0.52
C LYS A 117 1.93 -11.93 -0.23
N ILE A 118 1.15 -12.90 0.25
CA ILE A 118 -0.14 -13.30 -0.33
C ILE A 118 -1.11 -12.11 -0.36
N GLU A 119 -1.32 -11.43 0.77
CA GLU A 119 -2.28 -10.33 0.83
C GLU A 119 -1.80 -9.07 0.09
N LEU A 120 -0.47 -8.84 -0.01
CA LEU A 120 0.08 -7.78 -0.87
C LEU A 120 -0.21 -8.04 -2.35
N ILE A 121 -0.02 -9.28 -2.82
CA ILE A 121 -0.35 -9.67 -4.20
C ILE A 121 -1.86 -9.46 -4.45
N ARG A 122 -2.71 -9.93 -3.54
CA ARG A 122 -4.17 -9.75 -3.64
C ARG A 122 -4.56 -8.27 -3.67
N TYR A 123 -3.97 -7.44 -2.82
CA TYR A 123 -4.21 -6.00 -2.79
C TYR A 123 -3.90 -5.35 -4.15
N LEU A 124 -2.73 -5.63 -4.73
CA LEU A 124 -2.34 -5.08 -6.02
C LEU A 124 -3.27 -5.53 -7.14
N VAL A 125 -3.61 -6.83 -7.17
CA VAL A 125 -4.50 -7.39 -8.18
C VAL A 125 -5.91 -6.79 -8.08
N ASN A 126 -6.45 -6.65 -6.88
CA ASN A 126 -7.78 -6.08 -6.65
C ASN A 126 -7.86 -4.57 -6.90
N THR A 127 -6.71 -3.87 -6.90
CA THR A 127 -6.63 -2.45 -7.24
C THR A 127 -6.27 -2.20 -8.70
N ALA A 128 -6.06 -3.24 -9.50
CA ALA A 128 -5.84 -3.10 -10.94
C ALA A 128 -7.11 -2.57 -11.62
N HIS A 129 -6.95 -1.60 -12.53
CA HIS A 129 -8.07 -0.99 -13.22
C HIS A 129 -8.85 -2.06 -14.03
N PRO A 130 -10.18 -2.15 -13.89
CA PRO A 130 -10.96 -3.29 -14.36
C PRO A 130 -10.89 -3.53 -15.87
N VAL A 131 -10.80 -2.44 -16.64
CA VAL A 131 -10.89 -2.47 -18.11
C VAL A 131 -9.55 -2.81 -18.74
N ASP A 132 -8.49 -2.10 -18.37
CA ASP A 132 -7.18 -2.18 -19.01
C ASP A 132 -6.10 -2.85 -18.14
N GLY A 133 -6.37 -3.14 -16.86
CA GLY A 133 -5.42 -3.85 -15.98
C GLY A 133 -4.18 -3.05 -15.61
N GLY A 134 -4.20 -1.72 -15.74
CA GLY A 134 -3.14 -0.83 -15.28
C GLY A 134 -3.41 -0.28 -13.88
N TRP A 135 -2.54 0.63 -13.43
CA TRP A 135 -2.69 1.38 -12.18
C TRP A 135 -2.37 2.86 -12.40
N GLY A 136 -3.03 3.72 -11.63
CA GLY A 136 -2.78 5.16 -11.61
C GLY A 136 -1.85 5.61 -10.49
N LEU A 137 -1.85 6.91 -10.18
CA LEU A 137 -1.08 7.47 -9.07
C LEU A 137 -1.64 7.04 -7.70
N HIS A 138 -2.95 6.82 -7.63
CA HIS A 138 -3.67 6.32 -6.46
C HIS A 138 -4.75 5.31 -6.85
N GLU A 139 -5.37 4.66 -5.87
CA GLU A 139 -6.25 3.49 -6.04
C GLU A 139 -7.47 3.70 -6.97
N VAL A 140 -8.02 4.92 -7.03
CA VAL A 140 -9.16 5.30 -7.89
C VAL A 140 -8.77 6.16 -9.09
N ASP A 141 -7.48 6.28 -9.39
CA ASP A 141 -6.99 7.07 -10.52
C ASP A 141 -7.08 6.27 -11.84
N LYS A 142 -7.05 6.99 -12.96
CA LYS A 142 -6.88 6.38 -14.28
C LYS A 142 -5.51 5.72 -14.38
N THR A 143 -5.43 4.69 -15.22
CA THR A 143 -4.18 4.03 -15.57
C THR A 143 -3.12 5.03 -16.06
N THR A 144 -1.92 4.98 -15.49
CA THR A 144 -0.76 5.79 -15.89
C THR A 144 0.46 4.91 -16.17
N CYS A 145 1.46 5.46 -16.88
CA CYS A 145 2.75 4.78 -17.08
C CYS A 145 3.42 4.49 -15.72
N PHE A 146 3.39 5.45 -14.80
CA PHE A 146 4.02 5.34 -13.49
C PHE A 146 3.39 4.25 -12.63
N GLY A 147 2.09 4.36 -12.37
CA GLY A 147 1.38 3.38 -11.55
C GLY A 147 1.49 1.98 -12.12
N THR A 148 1.30 1.83 -13.44
CA THR A 148 1.37 0.51 -14.09
C THR A 148 2.77 -0.09 -14.04
N THR A 149 3.80 0.71 -14.31
CA THR A 149 5.19 0.23 -14.24
C THR A 149 5.53 -0.24 -12.83
N ILE A 150 5.28 0.60 -11.83
CA ILE A 150 5.67 0.31 -10.45
C ILE A 150 4.94 -0.93 -9.93
N ASN A 151 3.62 -1.02 -10.09
CA ASN A 151 2.86 -2.15 -9.57
C ASN A 151 3.13 -3.46 -10.34
N TYR A 152 3.38 -3.39 -11.66
CA TYR A 152 3.87 -4.55 -12.41
C TYR A 152 5.20 -5.06 -11.83
N VAL A 153 6.17 -4.18 -11.60
CA VAL A 153 7.47 -4.54 -11.03
C VAL A 153 7.31 -5.14 -9.64
N VAL A 154 6.46 -4.56 -8.78
CA VAL A 154 6.18 -5.12 -7.44
C VAL A 154 5.63 -6.54 -7.54
N LEU A 155 4.63 -6.80 -8.40
CA LEU A 155 4.09 -8.15 -8.59
C LEU A 155 5.17 -9.14 -9.02
N ARG A 156 6.07 -8.73 -9.92
CA ARG A 156 7.20 -9.56 -10.37
C ARG A 156 8.19 -9.84 -9.25
N LEU A 157 8.53 -8.85 -8.43
CA LEU A 157 9.41 -9.01 -7.26
C LEU A 157 8.81 -9.90 -6.18
N LEU A 158 7.48 -9.89 -6.02
CA LEU A 158 6.75 -10.78 -5.11
C LEU A 158 6.61 -12.22 -5.64
N GLY A 159 7.11 -12.50 -6.85
CA GLY A 159 7.15 -13.84 -7.45
C GLY A 159 5.98 -14.18 -8.37
N VAL A 160 5.08 -13.24 -8.67
CA VAL A 160 3.96 -13.49 -9.60
C VAL A 160 4.50 -13.67 -11.02
N PRO A 161 4.28 -14.80 -11.71
CA PRO A 161 4.81 -15.08 -13.05
C PRO A 161 4.46 -14.02 -14.11
N SER A 162 5.30 -13.86 -15.14
CA SER A 162 5.12 -12.83 -16.18
C SER A 162 4.01 -13.19 -17.18
N ASP A 163 3.63 -14.45 -17.24
CA ASP A 163 2.52 -15.04 -17.99
C ASP A 163 1.21 -15.09 -17.19
N ASN A 164 1.23 -14.74 -15.89
CA ASN A 164 0.00 -14.55 -15.12
C ASN A 164 -0.92 -13.54 -15.84
N PRO A 165 -2.24 -13.81 -15.95
CA PRO A 165 -3.16 -12.95 -16.70
C PRO A 165 -3.12 -11.47 -16.31
N VAL A 166 -2.93 -11.17 -15.03
CA VAL A 166 -2.81 -9.79 -14.52
C VAL A 166 -1.54 -9.13 -15.06
N CYS A 167 -0.40 -9.81 -14.94
CA CYS A 167 0.89 -9.35 -15.47
C CYS A 167 0.86 -9.16 -16.99
N VAL A 168 0.25 -10.09 -17.73
CA VAL A 168 0.12 -10.00 -19.19
C VAL A 168 -0.69 -8.77 -19.59
N LYS A 169 -1.83 -8.54 -18.92
CA LYS A 169 -2.70 -7.40 -19.22
C LYS A 169 -2.03 -6.07 -18.85
N ALA A 170 -1.42 -5.97 -17.67
CA ALA A 170 -0.63 -4.82 -17.25
C ALA A 170 0.51 -4.50 -18.21
N ARG A 171 1.26 -5.52 -18.66
CA ARG A 171 2.33 -5.35 -19.66
C ARG A 171 1.81 -4.84 -21.00
N LYS A 172 0.72 -5.42 -21.51
CA LYS A 172 0.08 -4.94 -22.75
C LYS A 172 -0.34 -3.47 -22.62
N THR A 173 -0.90 -3.09 -21.49
CA THR A 173 -1.33 -1.72 -21.22
C THR A 173 -0.15 -0.77 -21.10
N LEU A 174 0.91 -1.15 -20.39
CA LEU A 174 2.13 -0.36 -20.31
C LEU A 174 2.76 -0.13 -21.70
N LEU A 175 2.77 -1.15 -22.56
CA LEU A 175 3.27 -1.01 -23.95
C LEU A 175 2.42 -0.04 -24.77
N LYS A 176 1.09 -0.05 -24.60
CA LYS A 176 0.19 0.94 -25.23
C LYS A 176 0.44 2.37 -24.77
N LEU A 177 0.95 2.55 -23.54
CA LEU A 177 1.34 3.85 -22.99
C LEU A 177 2.73 4.31 -23.45
N GLY A 178 3.36 3.61 -24.39
CA GLY A 178 4.72 3.91 -24.85
C GLY A 178 5.83 3.21 -24.05
N GLY A 179 5.47 2.30 -23.15
CA GLY A 179 6.41 1.53 -22.34
C GLY A 179 6.99 2.32 -21.16
N ALA A 180 7.88 1.66 -20.41
CA ALA A 180 8.44 2.21 -19.17
C ALA A 180 9.35 3.44 -19.36
N ILE A 181 9.75 3.79 -20.59
CA ILE A 181 10.56 4.98 -20.85
C ILE A 181 9.79 6.28 -20.55
N GLY A 182 8.45 6.25 -20.64
CA GLY A 182 7.56 7.37 -20.34
C GLY A 182 7.35 7.63 -18.85
N ASN A 183 8.06 6.93 -17.96
CA ASN A 183 7.95 7.15 -16.52
C ASN A 183 8.36 8.57 -16.12
N PRO A 184 7.68 9.18 -15.13
CA PRO A 184 8.16 10.40 -14.49
C PRO A 184 9.45 10.10 -13.70
N HIS A 185 10.10 11.17 -13.21
CA HIS A 185 11.39 11.09 -12.49
C HIS A 185 11.45 9.97 -11.46
N TRP A 186 10.50 9.90 -10.52
CA TRP A 186 10.46 8.85 -9.50
C TRP A 186 10.32 7.43 -10.06
N GLY A 187 9.61 7.24 -11.17
CA GLY A 187 9.51 5.95 -11.82
C GLY A 187 10.84 5.52 -12.43
N LYS A 188 11.55 6.45 -13.09
CA LYS A 188 12.88 6.17 -13.64
C LYS A 188 13.89 5.86 -12.54
N VAL A 189 13.87 6.61 -11.44
CA VAL A 189 14.70 6.34 -10.25
C VAL A 189 14.48 4.92 -9.72
N TRP A 190 13.22 4.50 -9.49
CA TRP A 190 12.94 3.14 -9.02
C TRP A 190 13.42 2.05 -9.97
N LEU A 191 13.22 2.25 -11.28
CA LEU A 191 13.72 1.32 -12.29
C LEU A 191 15.25 1.29 -12.34
N SER A 192 15.91 2.44 -12.18
CA SER A 192 17.38 2.52 -12.18
C SER A 192 17.99 1.89 -10.95
N LEU A 193 17.39 2.08 -9.77
CA LEU A 193 17.77 1.33 -8.57
C LEU A 193 17.75 -0.16 -8.87
N LEU A 194 16.63 -0.67 -9.41
CA LEU A 194 16.42 -2.08 -9.78
C LEU A 194 17.21 -2.56 -11.01
N ASN A 195 18.11 -1.73 -11.55
CA ASN A 195 18.91 -2.04 -12.73
C ASN A 195 18.07 -2.40 -13.98
N LEU A 196 16.87 -1.83 -14.08
CA LEU A 196 15.94 -1.96 -15.20
C LEU A 196 15.94 -0.74 -16.13
N TYR A 197 16.61 0.34 -15.72
CA TYR A 197 16.73 1.58 -16.48
C TYR A 197 18.10 2.24 -16.22
N LYS A 198 18.70 2.84 -17.25
CA LYS A 198 20.01 3.48 -17.15
C LYS A 198 19.93 4.79 -16.36
N TRP A 199 20.85 5.00 -15.41
CA TRP A 199 20.89 6.23 -14.59
C TRP A 199 21.08 7.49 -15.44
N GLU A 200 21.72 7.39 -16.61
CA GLU A 200 21.89 8.49 -17.57
C GLU A 200 20.56 9.03 -18.10
N GLY A 201 19.47 8.27 -17.99
CA GLY A 201 18.12 8.72 -18.36
C GLY A 201 17.35 9.40 -17.23
N VAL A 202 17.93 9.53 -16.04
CA VAL A 202 17.35 10.15 -14.85
C VAL A 202 17.94 11.55 -14.68
N ASN A 203 17.09 12.57 -14.59
CA ASN A 203 17.57 13.92 -14.26
C ASN A 203 18.23 13.92 -12.87
N PRO A 204 19.43 14.50 -12.70
CA PRO A 204 20.14 14.50 -11.42
C PRO A 204 19.32 15.12 -10.29
N ALA A 205 19.46 14.54 -9.09
CA ALA A 205 18.99 15.10 -7.82
C ALA A 205 20.22 15.50 -6.99
N PRO A 206 20.85 16.67 -7.26
CA PRO A 206 22.18 16.99 -6.73
C PRO A 206 22.17 17.15 -5.21
N SER A 207 22.87 16.26 -4.50
CA SER A 207 23.04 16.33 -3.04
C SER A 207 23.94 17.50 -2.63
N GLU A 208 24.76 18.03 -3.54
CA GLU A 208 25.61 19.20 -3.32
C GLU A 208 24.80 20.44 -2.93
N LEU A 209 23.52 20.52 -3.30
CA LEU A 209 22.63 21.61 -2.87
C LEU A 209 22.51 21.70 -1.34
N PHE A 210 22.68 20.59 -0.61
CA PHE A 210 22.68 20.56 0.85
C PHE A 210 23.97 21.12 1.48
N THR A 211 25.01 21.36 0.68
CA THR A 211 26.27 21.98 1.14
C THR A 211 26.27 23.51 1.00
N LEU A 212 25.28 24.07 0.30
CA LEU A 212 25.14 25.52 0.14
C LEU A 212 24.93 26.20 1.50
N PRO A 213 25.34 27.48 1.66
CA PRO A 213 24.92 28.27 2.80
C PRO A 213 23.38 28.38 2.86
N TYR A 214 22.81 28.34 4.07
CA TYR A 214 21.35 28.48 4.26
C TYR A 214 20.77 29.80 3.72
N SER A 215 21.61 30.82 3.52
CA SER A 215 21.24 32.10 2.91
C SER A 215 20.89 31.98 1.41
N VAL A 216 21.31 30.92 0.73
CA VAL A 216 21.01 30.70 -0.69
C VAL A 216 19.51 30.35 -0.86
N PRO A 217 18.74 31.03 -1.74
CA PRO A 217 17.29 30.83 -1.85
C PRO A 217 16.85 29.40 -2.18
N ILE A 218 17.64 28.67 -2.96
CA ILE A 218 17.34 27.30 -3.39
C ILE A 218 17.77 26.22 -2.38
N HIS A 219 18.30 26.61 -1.22
CA HIS A 219 18.80 25.67 -0.21
C HIS A 219 17.72 24.65 0.22
N PRO A 220 17.99 23.32 0.18
CA PRO A 220 16.97 22.28 0.41
C PRO A 220 16.24 22.33 1.77
N MET A 221 16.87 22.87 2.81
CA MET A 221 16.18 23.08 4.11
C MET A 221 15.04 24.09 4.05
N ARG A 222 14.91 24.85 2.95
CA ARG A 222 13.76 25.73 2.68
C ARG A 222 12.62 25.03 1.93
N TRP A 223 12.87 23.84 1.38
CA TRP A 223 11.83 23.07 0.72
C TRP A 223 10.85 22.51 1.74
N TRP A 224 9.65 22.17 1.25
CA TRP A 224 8.69 21.41 2.04
C TRP A 224 9.32 20.14 2.60
N VAL A 225 9.03 19.85 3.87
CA VAL A 225 9.72 18.81 4.65
C VAL A 225 9.70 17.43 3.97
N HIS A 226 8.57 17.05 3.36
CA HIS A 226 8.46 15.79 2.62
C HIS A 226 9.31 15.77 1.36
N THR A 227 9.35 16.87 0.61
CA THR A 227 10.20 17.00 -0.59
C THR A 227 11.66 16.81 -0.22
N ARG A 228 12.19 17.55 0.76
CA ARG A 228 13.61 17.40 1.13
C ARG A 228 13.94 16.03 1.71
N ALA A 229 13.02 15.38 2.45
CA ALA A 229 13.24 14.05 3.01
C ALA A 229 13.35 12.97 1.93
N ILE A 230 12.63 13.12 0.82
CA ILE A 230 12.75 12.24 -0.35
C ILE A 230 14.05 12.54 -1.10
N TYR A 231 14.28 13.80 -1.46
CA TYR A 231 15.38 14.16 -2.35
C TYR A 231 16.77 14.09 -1.69
N ILE A 232 16.87 14.20 -0.36
CA ILE A 232 18.16 13.96 0.32
C ILE A 232 18.59 12.50 0.17
N ALA A 233 17.65 11.55 0.29
CA ALA A 233 17.94 10.13 0.14
C ALA A 233 18.20 9.74 -1.33
N LEU A 234 17.58 10.44 -2.28
CA LEU A 234 17.79 10.20 -3.71
C LEU A 234 19.14 10.74 -4.23
N GLY A 235 19.71 11.74 -3.57
CA GLY A 235 20.99 12.34 -3.96
C GLY A 235 22.22 11.68 -3.33
N LEU A 236 22.02 10.70 -2.43
CA LEU A 236 23.08 9.88 -1.81
C LEU A 236 23.34 8.62 -2.65
#